data_AF-F0VK30-F1
#
_entry.id   AF-F0VK30-F1
#
_cell.length_a   1.000
_cell.length_b   1.000
_cell.length_c   1.000
_cell.angle_alpha   90.00
_cell.angle_beta   90.00
_cell.angle_gamma   90.00
#
_symmetry.space_group_name_H-M   'P 1'
#
loop_
_entity.id
_entity.type
_entity.pdbx_description
1 polymer ?
#
loop_
_entity_poly.entity_id
_entity_poly.type
_entity_poly.pdbx_seq_one_letter_code
_entity_poly.pdbx_strand_id
1 'polypeptide(L)'
;MANFEGFSRGDSALCGCLLFCLLAYMAFCAVLALRSLKRIKPYTNWEVLTEEERKKFAGYERNDRHRLSYVRTGLGGFFLLPWRMIVAFSLLISNGVTGWLLFRFLGAGGDTAPARERLVRKLIGYVAHLHCRFLFCVMGVYRIQEVYLGSRQDPTKRPIDQPRILVSNHVSCLDIPYFIRACCAAFVAKPVVLVYRSSYIDLGFDMLPSFDWMVLTLSSPGLSTLDVYWLEPIDPPPAEKFQTDEERANAFADIVRNRMWEELKKRNPLTPQIAGPCPTWWIGSVSVRREIVQTLMERQGLCWKTE
;
A
#
# COMPACT_ATOMS: atom_id res chain seq x y z
N MET A 1 -39.97 -32.62 -34.41
CA MET A 1 -38.56 -32.28 -34.73
C MET A 1 -38.50 -30.79 -35.00
N ALA A 2 -38.11 -30.00 -34.00
CA ALA A 2 -37.92 -28.56 -34.16
C ALA A 2 -36.50 -28.31 -34.66
N ASN A 3 -36.39 -27.66 -35.82
CA ASN A 3 -35.13 -27.30 -36.46
C ASN A 3 -34.34 -26.34 -35.55
N PHE A 4 -33.26 -26.84 -34.96
CA PHE A 4 -32.20 -26.05 -34.34
C PHE A 4 -31.14 -25.73 -35.41
N GLU A 5 -31.54 -25.08 -36.50
CA GLU A 5 -30.62 -24.54 -37.50
C GLU A 5 -30.81 -23.03 -37.57
N GLY A 6 -30.15 -22.35 -36.63
CA GLY A 6 -30.23 -20.90 -36.49
C GLY A 6 -29.19 -20.33 -35.55
N PHE A 7 -28.03 -20.97 -35.40
CA PHE A 7 -26.86 -20.29 -34.84
C PHE A 7 -26.16 -19.58 -36.00
N SER A 8 -26.51 -18.30 -36.15
CA SER A 8 -26.14 -17.43 -37.26
C SER A 8 -24.63 -17.29 -37.38
N ARG A 9 -24.11 -17.33 -38.62
CA ARG A 9 -22.72 -17.02 -39.01
C ARG A 9 -22.23 -15.68 -38.43
N GLY A 10 -23.14 -14.77 -38.09
CA GLY A 10 -22.87 -13.50 -37.41
C GLY A 10 -22.48 -13.64 -35.93
N ASP A 11 -23.02 -14.61 -35.19
CA ASP A 11 -22.71 -14.83 -33.77
C ASP A 11 -21.30 -15.40 -33.59
N SER A 12 -20.88 -16.29 -34.51
CA SER A 12 -19.51 -16.81 -34.57
C SER A 12 -18.47 -15.74 -34.91
N ALA A 13 -18.81 -14.81 -35.80
CA ALA A 13 -17.92 -13.70 -36.16
C ALA A 13 -17.78 -12.69 -35.00
N LEU A 14 -18.88 -12.37 -34.32
CA LEU A 14 -18.89 -11.50 -33.14
C LEU A 14 -18.07 -12.11 -31.99
N CYS A 15 -18.25 -13.41 -31.73
CA CYS A 15 -17.49 -14.15 -30.72
C CYS A 15 -15.97 -14.18 -31.04
N GLY A 16 -15.61 -14.40 -32.30
CA GLY A 16 -14.22 -14.32 -32.77
C GLY A 16 -13.59 -12.94 -32.58
N CYS A 17 -14.32 -11.87 -32.92
CA CYS A 17 -13.88 -10.49 -32.70
C CYS A 17 -13.68 -10.17 -31.21
N LEU A 18 -14.62 -10.58 -30.34
CA LEU A 18 -14.51 -10.37 -28.89
C LEU A 18 -13.31 -11.12 -28.30
N LEU A 19 -13.10 -12.37 -28.70
CA LEU A 19 -11.95 -13.15 -28.28
C LEU A 19 -10.63 -12.51 -28.72
N PHE A 20 -10.57 -12.04 -29.97
CA PHE A 20 -9.41 -11.32 -30.49
C PHE A 20 -9.12 -10.04 -29.68
N CYS A 21 -10.14 -9.22 -29.42
CA CYS A 21 -10.00 -8.02 -28.60
C CYS A 21 -9.51 -8.34 -27.18
N LEU A 22 -10.04 -9.40 -26.56
CA LEU A 22 -9.60 -9.86 -25.25
C LEU A 22 -8.13 -10.31 -25.27
N LEU A 23 -7.73 -11.13 -26.23
CA LEU A 23 -6.34 -11.58 -26.39
C LEU A 23 -5.38 -10.40 -26.64
N ALA A 24 -5.78 -9.45 -27.47
CA ALA A 24 -5.00 -8.24 -27.73
C ALA A 24 -4.83 -7.40 -26.46
N TYR A 25 -5.89 -7.25 -25.65
CA TYR A 25 -5.83 -6.55 -24.37
C TYR A 25 -4.93 -7.27 -23.35
N MET A 26 -5.02 -8.60 -23.25
CA MET A 26 -4.15 -9.40 -22.38
C MET A 26 -2.69 -9.32 -22.81
N ALA A 27 -2.42 -9.38 -24.13
CA ALA A 27 -1.08 -9.19 -24.68
C ALA A 27 -0.54 -7.79 -24.39
N PHE A 28 -1.37 -6.75 -24.53
CA PHE A 28 -1.00 -5.38 -24.16
C PHE A 28 -0.65 -5.27 -22.67
N CYS A 29 -1.43 -5.89 -21.78
CA CYS A 29 -1.15 -5.93 -20.34
C CYS A 29 0.17 -6.65 -20.03
N ALA A 30 0.46 -7.76 -20.71
CA ALA A 30 1.75 -8.45 -20.58
C ALA A 30 2.93 -7.56 -20.99
N VAL A 31 2.82 -6.89 -22.13
CA VAL A 31 3.83 -5.93 -22.61
C VAL A 31 4.00 -4.77 -21.62
N LEU A 32 2.90 -4.26 -21.07
CA LEU A 32 2.91 -3.20 -20.06
C LEU A 32 3.66 -3.65 -18.80
N ALA A 33 3.37 -4.83 -18.28
CA ALA A 33 4.02 -5.39 -17.10
C ALA A 33 5.53 -5.60 -17.31
N LEU A 34 5.93 -6.14 -18.48
CA LEU A 34 7.33 -6.32 -18.83
C LEU A 34 8.08 -4.98 -18.98
N ARG A 35 7.42 -3.97 -19.57
CA ARG A 35 7.96 -2.61 -19.66
C ARG A 35 8.12 -1.97 -18.29
N SER A 36 7.12 -2.11 -17.40
CA SER A 36 7.21 -1.65 -16.02
C SER A 36 8.36 -2.31 -15.28
N LEU A 37 8.52 -3.65 -15.42
CA LEU A 37 9.66 -4.35 -14.81
C LEU A 37 11.00 -3.81 -15.33
N LYS A 38 11.10 -3.55 -16.64
CA LYS A 38 12.31 -2.95 -17.23
C LYS A 38 12.56 -1.54 -16.69
N ARG A 39 11.52 -0.71 -16.52
CA ARG A 39 11.65 0.66 -16.00
C ARG A 39 12.05 0.72 -14.53
N ILE A 40 11.64 -0.24 -13.71
CA ILE A 40 12.00 -0.24 -12.29
C ILE A 40 13.40 -0.77 -12.00
N LYS A 41 14.04 -1.48 -12.94
CA LYS A 41 15.37 -2.07 -12.73
C LYS A 41 16.40 -1.07 -12.20
N PRO A 42 16.55 0.13 -12.80
CA PRO A 42 17.48 1.14 -12.29
C PRO A 42 17.21 1.56 -10.83
N TYR A 43 15.95 1.57 -10.39
CA TYR A 43 15.55 1.92 -9.02
C TYR A 43 15.88 0.83 -7.99
N THR A 44 16.22 -0.38 -8.44
CA THR A 44 16.47 -1.56 -7.58
C THR A 44 17.92 -2.06 -7.67
N ASN A 45 18.73 -1.44 -8.53
CA ASN A 45 20.10 -1.85 -8.77
C ASN A 45 21.03 -1.31 -7.67
N TRP A 46 21.02 -1.97 -6.51
CA TRP A 46 21.79 -1.54 -5.35
C TRP A 46 23.31 -1.70 -5.50
N GLU A 47 23.74 -2.50 -6.47
CA GLU A 47 25.15 -2.87 -6.65
C GLU A 47 26.00 -1.70 -7.13
N VAL A 48 25.38 -0.68 -7.74
CA VAL A 48 26.05 0.51 -8.27
C VAL A 48 26.41 1.52 -7.19
N LEU A 49 25.86 1.38 -5.98
CA LEU A 49 26.14 2.26 -4.84
C LEU A 49 27.45 1.86 -4.16
N THR A 50 28.20 2.87 -3.71
CA THR A 50 29.38 2.71 -2.85
C THR A 50 29.00 2.17 -1.47
N GLU A 51 29.96 1.67 -0.70
CA GLU A 51 29.69 1.11 0.63
C GLU A 51 29.07 2.14 1.60
N GLU A 52 29.56 3.38 1.56
CA GLU A 52 29.03 4.48 2.38
C GLU A 52 27.61 4.88 1.96
N GLU A 53 27.33 4.93 0.65
CA GLU A 53 25.98 5.16 0.14
C GLU A 53 25.03 4.02 0.51
N ARG A 54 25.48 2.76 0.47
CA ARG A 54 24.68 1.61 0.90
C ARG A 54 24.33 1.68 2.38
N LYS A 55 25.28 2.09 3.24
CA LYS A 55 25.01 2.31 4.68
C LYS A 55 24.01 3.46 4.89
N LYS A 56 24.22 4.58 4.20
CA LYS A 56 23.32 5.74 4.24
C LYS A 56 21.91 5.38 3.80
N PHE A 57 21.78 4.65 2.70
CA PHE A 57 20.48 4.37 2.08
C PHE A 57 19.87 3.03 2.46
N ALA A 58 20.46 2.29 3.40
CA ALA A 58 20.12 0.90 3.70
C ALA A 58 18.62 0.61 3.90
N GLY A 59 17.83 1.57 4.37
CA GLY A 59 16.38 1.35 4.55
C GLY A 59 15.53 1.38 3.30
N TYR A 60 16.07 1.93 2.24
CA TYR A 60 15.42 1.94 0.94
C TYR A 60 15.84 0.72 0.11
N GLU A 61 16.73 -0.15 0.62
CA GLU A 61 17.14 -1.35 -0.12
C GLU A 61 15.95 -2.29 -0.30
N ARG A 62 15.67 -2.57 -1.58
CA ARG A 62 14.60 -3.48 -1.98
C ARG A 62 15.10 -4.91 -2.05
N ASN A 63 14.72 -5.69 -1.05
CA ASN A 63 15.10 -7.10 -0.92
C ASN A 63 14.32 -8.04 -1.86
N ASP A 64 13.27 -7.55 -2.50
CA ASP A 64 12.49 -8.29 -3.50
C ASP A 64 13.15 -8.33 -4.89
N ARG A 65 14.24 -7.56 -5.12
CA ARG A 65 14.91 -7.44 -6.43
C ARG A 65 15.25 -8.79 -7.08
N HIS A 66 15.70 -9.76 -6.28
CA HIS A 66 16.09 -11.10 -6.75
C HIS A 66 14.90 -12.01 -7.08
N ARG A 67 13.69 -11.65 -6.62
CA ARG A 67 12.45 -12.42 -6.83
C ARG A 67 11.76 -12.04 -8.13
N LEU A 68 12.05 -10.85 -8.66
CA LEU A 68 11.44 -10.30 -9.86
C LEU A 68 11.93 -11.05 -11.10
N SER A 69 11.00 -11.67 -11.85
CA SER A 69 11.30 -12.49 -13.02
C SER A 69 10.48 -12.03 -14.22
N TYR A 70 11.13 -11.85 -15.37
CA TYR A 70 10.41 -11.49 -16.60
C TYR A 70 9.35 -12.51 -17.00
N VAL A 71 9.62 -13.81 -16.80
CA VAL A 71 8.66 -14.87 -17.14
C VAL A 71 7.43 -14.77 -16.25
N ARG A 72 7.63 -14.68 -14.93
CA ARG A 72 6.53 -14.58 -13.96
C ARG A 72 5.74 -13.27 -14.13
N THR A 73 6.42 -12.15 -14.35
CA THR A 73 5.77 -10.86 -14.63
C THR A 73 5.02 -10.88 -15.96
N GLY A 74 5.55 -11.51 -17.01
CA GLY A 74 4.87 -11.64 -18.29
C GLY A 74 3.59 -12.45 -18.19
N LEU A 75 3.64 -13.61 -17.52
CA LEU A 75 2.47 -14.44 -17.26
C LEU A 75 1.44 -13.72 -16.37
N GLY A 76 1.90 -13.08 -15.30
CA GLY A 76 1.04 -12.27 -14.44
C GLY A 76 0.42 -11.08 -15.16
N GLY A 77 1.17 -10.44 -16.06
CA GLY A 77 0.67 -9.37 -16.92
C GLY A 77 -0.36 -9.85 -17.93
N PHE A 78 -0.24 -11.08 -18.43
CA PHE A 78 -1.20 -11.66 -19.37
C PHE A 78 -2.47 -12.16 -18.67
N PHE A 79 -2.34 -12.85 -17.53
CA PHE A 79 -3.47 -13.55 -16.88
C PHE A 79 -4.09 -12.80 -15.69
N LEU A 80 -3.31 -12.01 -14.95
CA LEU A 80 -3.76 -11.40 -13.68
C LEU A 80 -4.08 -9.91 -13.83
N LEU A 81 -3.16 -9.16 -14.43
CA LEU A 81 -3.28 -7.72 -14.60
C LEU A 81 -4.59 -7.27 -15.29
N PRO A 82 -5.07 -7.89 -16.38
CA PRO A 82 -6.24 -7.41 -17.13
C PRO A 82 -7.48 -7.27 -16.25
N TRP A 83 -7.84 -8.33 -15.53
CA TRP A 83 -9.05 -8.32 -14.70
C TRP A 83 -8.79 -7.64 -13.36
N ARG A 84 -7.60 -7.79 -12.74
CA ARG A 84 -7.31 -7.12 -11.47
C ARG A 84 -7.30 -5.61 -11.61
N MET A 85 -6.81 -5.09 -12.74
CA MET A 85 -6.85 -3.66 -13.03
C MET A 85 -8.28 -3.17 -13.18
N ILE A 86 -9.11 -3.86 -13.98
CA ILE A 86 -10.54 -3.53 -14.13
C ILE A 86 -11.22 -3.52 -12.77
N VAL A 87 -11.07 -4.60 -11.99
CA VAL A 87 -11.71 -4.72 -10.67
C VAL A 87 -11.22 -3.63 -9.72
N ALA A 88 -9.91 -3.36 -9.64
CA ALA A 88 -9.36 -2.33 -8.76
C ALA A 88 -9.92 -0.94 -9.07
N PHE A 89 -9.97 -0.55 -10.35
CA PHE A 89 -10.55 0.74 -10.76
C PHE A 89 -12.07 0.78 -10.54
N SER A 90 -12.78 -0.32 -10.82
CA SER A 90 -14.21 -0.43 -10.51
C SER A 90 -14.50 -0.26 -9.02
N LEU A 91 -13.65 -0.80 -8.13
CA LEU A 91 -13.78 -0.61 -6.68
C LEU A 91 -13.57 0.84 -6.26
N LEU A 92 -12.58 1.51 -6.85
CA LEU A 92 -12.32 2.92 -6.56
C LEU A 92 -13.51 3.80 -6.97
N ILE A 93 -14.02 3.60 -8.19
CA ILE A 93 -15.16 4.35 -8.72
C ILE A 93 -16.42 4.03 -7.93
N SER A 94 -16.72 2.75 -7.72
CA SER A 94 -17.92 2.32 -6.98
C SER A 94 -17.91 2.82 -5.55
N ASN A 95 -16.77 2.88 -4.86
CA ASN A 95 -16.66 3.45 -3.52
C ASN A 95 -17.03 4.95 -3.50
N GLY A 96 -16.54 5.73 -4.46
CA GLY A 96 -16.90 7.14 -4.60
C GLY A 96 -18.39 7.34 -4.92
N VAL A 97 -18.91 6.56 -5.87
CA VAL A 97 -20.32 6.62 -6.30
C VAL A 97 -21.25 6.20 -5.16
N THR A 98 -20.98 5.10 -4.46
CA THR A 98 -21.81 4.67 -3.32
C THR A 98 -21.77 5.68 -2.18
N GLY A 99 -20.60 6.23 -1.84
CA GLY A 99 -20.50 7.30 -0.85
C GLY A 99 -21.36 8.51 -1.21
N TRP A 100 -21.27 8.96 -2.47
CA TRP A 100 -22.07 10.06 -2.99
C TRP A 100 -23.58 9.77 -3.00
N LEU A 101 -24.00 8.61 -3.49
CA LEU A 101 -25.41 8.19 -3.51
C LEU A 101 -25.98 8.09 -2.09
N LEU A 102 -25.27 7.42 -1.18
CA LEU A 102 -25.72 7.27 0.21
C LEU A 102 -25.87 8.62 0.91
N PHE A 103 -24.91 9.53 0.71
CA PHE A 103 -25.00 10.88 1.26
C PHE A 103 -26.16 11.67 0.63
N ARG A 104 -26.33 11.61 -0.70
CA ARG A 104 -27.38 12.34 -1.42
C ARG A 104 -28.79 11.87 -1.03
N PHE A 105 -29.03 10.57 -0.96
CA PHE A 105 -30.36 10.01 -0.72
C PHE A 105 -30.72 9.89 0.75
N LEU A 106 -29.74 9.66 1.62
CA LEU A 106 -29.98 9.40 3.04
C LEU A 106 -29.45 10.50 3.96
N GLY A 107 -28.51 11.34 3.50
CA GLY A 107 -27.90 12.41 4.29
C GLY A 107 -28.58 13.78 4.14
N ALA A 108 -29.38 13.99 3.09
CA ALA A 108 -30.14 15.23 2.90
C ALA A 108 -31.47 15.17 3.70
N GLY A 109 -31.40 15.45 5.00
CA GLY A 109 -32.55 15.85 5.80
C GLY A 109 -32.14 17.07 6.60
N GLY A 110 -32.98 18.12 6.64
CA GLY A 110 -32.72 19.32 7.45
C GLY A 110 -32.57 19.01 8.95
N ASP A 111 -32.50 20.06 9.78
CA ASP A 111 -32.11 20.11 11.22
C ASP A 111 -32.67 19.04 12.19
N THR A 112 -33.52 18.11 11.77
CA THR A 112 -34.26 17.16 12.60
C THR A 112 -33.75 15.71 12.61
N ALA A 113 -32.58 15.35 12.04
CA ALA A 113 -32.14 13.94 12.12
C ALA A 113 -30.63 13.66 12.32
N PRO A 114 -30.01 14.13 13.43
CA PRO A 114 -28.63 13.77 13.78
C PRO A 114 -28.40 12.25 13.96
N ALA A 115 -29.47 11.47 14.18
CA ALA A 115 -29.40 10.00 14.21
C ALA A 115 -29.26 9.39 12.81
N ARG A 116 -29.98 9.93 11.82
CA ARG A 116 -29.95 9.48 10.42
C ARG A 116 -28.60 9.77 9.78
N GLU A 117 -28.05 10.97 9.99
CA GLU A 117 -26.70 11.30 9.52
C GLU A 117 -25.63 10.37 10.11
N ARG A 118 -25.72 10.07 11.42
CA ARG A 118 -24.82 9.11 12.07
C ARG A 118 -24.94 7.71 11.47
N LEU A 119 -26.16 7.27 11.14
CA LEU A 119 -26.39 5.99 10.46
C LEU A 119 -25.78 5.99 9.05
N VAL A 120 -25.97 7.06 8.27
CA VAL A 120 -25.41 7.18 6.92
C VAL A 120 -23.89 7.17 6.94
N ARG A 121 -23.26 7.91 7.86
CA ARG A 121 -21.80 7.88 8.05
C ARG A 121 -21.30 6.47 8.41
N LYS A 122 -22.02 5.75 9.28
CA LYS A 122 -21.69 4.35 9.60
C LYS A 122 -21.80 3.44 8.37
N LEU A 123 -22.83 3.62 7.55
CA LEU A 123 -23.06 2.83 6.35
C LEU A 123 -21.99 3.10 5.28
N ILE A 124 -21.66 4.38 5.04
CA ILE A 124 -20.56 4.77 4.15
C ILE A 124 -19.23 4.16 4.64
N GLY A 125 -18.96 4.24 5.94
CA GLY A 125 -17.77 3.62 6.54
C GLY A 125 -17.74 2.10 6.36
N TYR A 126 -18.88 1.43 6.51
CA TYR A 126 -19.00 -0.01 6.30
C TYR A 126 -18.76 -0.42 4.84
N VAL A 127 -19.35 0.31 3.89
CA VAL A 127 -19.14 0.06 2.45
C VAL A 127 -17.69 0.32 2.06
N ALA A 128 -17.09 1.42 2.53
CA ALA A 128 -15.69 1.70 2.33
C ALA A 128 -14.78 0.60 2.91
N HIS A 129 -15.11 0.08 4.10
CA HIS A 129 -14.39 -1.04 4.70
C HIS A 129 -14.43 -2.30 3.81
N LEU A 130 -15.59 -2.65 3.25
CA LEU A 130 -15.73 -3.79 2.34
C LEU A 130 -14.94 -3.59 1.05
N HIS A 131 -15.03 -2.40 0.43
CA HIS A 131 -14.26 -2.08 -0.76
C HIS A 131 -12.75 -2.16 -0.52
N CYS A 132 -12.26 -1.58 0.58
CA CYS A 132 -10.84 -1.65 0.95
C CYS A 132 -10.39 -3.10 1.17
N ARG A 133 -11.21 -3.92 1.84
CA ARG A 133 -10.90 -5.35 2.05
C ARG A 133 -10.81 -6.12 0.74
N PHE A 134 -11.73 -5.88 -0.19
CA PHE A 134 -11.71 -6.54 -1.49
C PHE A 134 -10.56 -6.03 -2.38
N LEU A 135 -10.22 -4.74 -2.29
CA LEU A 135 -9.04 -4.17 -2.94
C LEU A 135 -7.75 -4.85 -2.49
N PHE A 136 -7.58 -5.14 -1.19
CA PHE A 136 -6.44 -5.92 -0.70
C PHE A 136 -6.34 -7.30 -1.36
N CYS A 137 -7.46 -8.03 -1.46
CA CYS A 137 -7.49 -9.33 -2.14
C CYS A 137 -7.07 -9.21 -3.61
N VAL A 138 -7.57 -8.19 -4.32
CA VAL A 138 -7.23 -7.93 -5.74
C VAL A 138 -5.75 -7.61 -5.90
N MET A 139 -5.16 -6.88 -4.95
CA MET A 139 -3.73 -6.56 -4.89
C MET A 139 -2.86 -7.73 -4.41
N GLY A 140 -3.44 -8.91 -4.14
CA GLY A 140 -2.72 -10.12 -3.74
C GLY A 140 -2.48 -10.26 -2.23
N VAL A 141 -3.03 -9.38 -1.40
CA VAL A 141 -2.99 -9.50 0.07
C VAL A 141 -4.16 -10.36 0.54
N TYR A 142 -3.90 -11.63 0.81
CA TYR A 142 -4.96 -12.59 1.18
C TYR A 142 -5.24 -12.64 2.69
N ARG A 143 -4.26 -12.26 3.52
CA ARG A 143 -4.37 -12.31 4.97
C ARG A 143 -3.77 -11.06 5.60
N ILE A 144 -4.53 -10.46 6.51
CA ILE A 144 -4.08 -9.37 7.38
C ILE A 144 -4.06 -9.92 8.81
N GLN A 145 -2.90 -9.86 9.47
CA GLN A 145 -2.71 -10.30 10.85
C GLN A 145 -2.49 -9.08 11.72
N GLU A 146 -3.38 -8.83 12.66
CA GLU A 146 -3.27 -7.69 13.59
C GLU A 146 -2.79 -8.20 14.95
N VAL A 147 -1.71 -7.59 15.45
CA VAL A 147 -1.06 -7.91 16.72
C VAL A 147 -1.01 -6.65 17.57
N TYR A 148 -1.66 -6.68 18.73
CA TYR A 148 -1.72 -5.58 19.69
C TYR A 148 -0.73 -5.81 20.81
N LEU A 149 0.43 -5.15 20.74
CA LEU A 149 1.54 -5.36 21.69
C LEU A 149 1.21 -4.88 23.10
N GLY A 150 0.27 -3.93 23.26
CA GLY A 150 -0.20 -3.48 24.57
C GLY A 150 -1.24 -4.39 25.24
N SER A 151 -1.76 -5.40 24.54
CA SER A 151 -2.71 -6.36 25.11
C SER A 151 -1.97 -7.55 25.70
N ARG A 152 -1.74 -7.54 27.03
CA ARG A 152 -1.01 -8.62 27.72
C ARG A 152 -1.76 -9.95 27.78
N GLN A 153 -3.09 -9.94 27.66
CA GLN A 153 -3.93 -11.14 27.78
C GLN A 153 -4.19 -11.83 26.44
N ASP A 154 -4.51 -11.06 25.39
CA ASP A 154 -4.72 -11.58 24.04
C ASP A 154 -4.23 -10.56 23.01
N PRO A 155 -3.07 -10.80 22.37
CA PRO A 155 -2.50 -9.90 21.38
C PRO A 155 -3.28 -9.88 20.06
N THR A 156 -4.26 -10.77 19.86
CA THR A 156 -5.09 -10.79 18.65
C THR A 156 -6.38 -9.98 18.79
N LYS A 157 -6.74 -9.60 20.03
CA LYS A 157 -7.94 -8.81 20.32
C LYS A 157 -7.60 -7.34 20.49
N ARG A 158 -8.41 -6.53 19.80
CA ARG A 158 -8.39 -5.08 19.92
C ARG A 158 -8.77 -4.66 21.35
N PRO A 159 -7.95 -3.88 22.07
CA PRO A 159 -8.33 -3.33 23.36
C PRO A 159 -9.52 -2.36 23.24
N ILE A 160 -10.43 -2.37 24.23
CA ILE A 160 -11.63 -1.51 24.26
C ILE A 160 -11.23 -0.02 24.24
N ASP A 161 -10.18 0.34 24.97
CA ASP A 161 -9.71 1.72 25.13
C ASP A 161 -8.70 2.14 24.04
N GLN A 162 -8.66 1.44 22.90
CA GLN A 162 -7.69 1.74 21.87
C GLN A 162 -8.02 3.05 21.13
N PRO A 163 -7.16 4.09 21.22
CA PRO A 163 -7.24 5.30 20.41
C PRO A 163 -7.22 4.97 18.92
N ARG A 164 -7.92 5.77 18.12
CA ARG A 164 -8.16 5.51 16.69
C ARG A 164 -7.15 6.18 15.76
N ILE A 165 -5.99 6.54 16.29
CA ILE A 165 -5.11 7.54 15.68
C ILE A 165 -3.78 6.90 15.40
N LEU A 166 -3.28 7.11 14.19
CA LEU A 166 -2.20 6.31 13.67
C LEU A 166 -1.08 7.21 13.16
N VAL A 167 0.13 6.94 13.65
CA VAL A 167 1.35 7.43 13.06
C VAL A 167 2.07 6.24 12.46
N SER A 168 2.25 6.29 11.13
CA SER A 168 2.96 5.28 10.35
C SER A 168 4.33 5.82 9.99
N ASN A 169 5.35 4.96 10.04
CA ASN A 169 6.73 5.33 9.70
C ASN A 169 6.92 5.53 8.18
N HIS A 170 6.04 4.92 7.40
CA HIS A 170 5.93 5.05 5.95
C HIS A 170 4.45 5.02 5.56
N VAL A 171 4.07 5.78 4.52
CA VAL A 171 2.72 5.70 3.94
C VAL A 171 2.85 5.13 2.54
N SER A 172 2.81 3.80 2.43
CA SER A 172 2.57 3.14 1.15
C SER A 172 1.18 3.51 0.63
N CYS A 173 0.97 3.49 -0.69
CA CYS A 173 -0.36 3.66 -1.26
C CYS A 173 -1.38 2.63 -0.73
N LEU A 174 -0.92 1.46 -0.26
CA LEU A 174 -1.77 0.44 0.39
C LEU A 174 -2.06 0.71 1.86
N ASP A 175 -1.35 1.61 2.51
CA ASP A 175 -1.59 1.92 3.92
C ASP A 175 -2.89 2.74 4.06
N ILE A 176 -3.20 3.58 3.07
CA ILE A 176 -4.44 4.36 2.99
C ILE A 176 -5.69 3.45 3.06
N PRO A 177 -5.89 2.45 2.19
CA PRO A 177 -7.03 1.55 2.30
C PRO A 177 -7.01 0.72 3.59
N TYR A 178 -5.83 0.40 4.17
CA TYR A 178 -5.76 -0.24 5.49
C TYR A 178 -6.29 0.70 6.59
N PHE A 179 -5.90 1.97 6.57
CA PHE A 179 -6.34 2.94 7.57
C PHE A 179 -7.83 3.27 7.45
N ILE A 180 -8.35 3.41 6.22
CA ILE A 180 -9.80 3.54 5.96
C ILE A 180 -10.54 2.32 6.52
N ARG A 181 -9.98 1.12 6.36
CA ARG A 181 -10.54 -0.12 6.93
C ARG A 181 -10.52 -0.12 8.46
N ALA A 182 -9.45 0.39 9.08
CA ALA A 182 -9.16 0.16 10.50
C ALA A 182 -9.62 1.27 11.47
N CYS A 183 -9.61 2.56 11.07
CA CYS A 183 -9.68 3.68 12.03
C CYS A 183 -10.25 5.01 11.49
N CYS A 184 -10.51 5.97 12.40
CA CYS A 184 -10.86 7.38 12.11
C CYS A 184 -9.83 8.32 12.75
N ALA A 185 -9.29 9.29 12.02
CA ALA A 185 -8.21 10.17 12.46
C ALA A 185 -8.57 11.11 13.65
N ALA A 186 -7.59 11.41 14.51
CA ALA A 186 -7.61 12.36 15.65
C ALA A 186 -6.14 12.61 16.15
N PHE A 187 -5.90 13.27 17.29
CA PHE A 187 -4.60 13.89 17.68
C PHE A 187 -3.56 13.09 18.55
N VAL A 188 -3.84 11.90 19.09
CA VAL A 188 -2.89 11.07 19.89
C VAL A 188 -2.19 10.01 19.02
N ALA A 189 -0.92 10.21 18.65
CA ALA A 189 -0.17 9.26 17.83
C ALA A 189 -0.03 7.88 18.48
N LYS A 190 -0.66 6.83 17.91
CA LYS A 190 -0.21 5.45 18.15
C LYS A 190 0.66 4.97 17.00
N PRO A 191 1.90 4.55 17.27
CA PRO A 191 2.75 3.99 16.25
C PRO A 191 2.19 2.65 15.76
N VAL A 192 2.13 2.47 14.44
CA VAL A 192 1.77 1.20 13.83
C VAL A 192 2.84 0.78 12.84
N VAL A 193 3.39 -0.41 13.04
CA VAL A 193 4.36 -0.99 12.13
C VAL A 193 3.64 -1.95 11.19
N LEU A 194 3.63 -1.60 9.91
CA LEU A 194 3.09 -2.43 8.83
C LEU A 194 4.24 -3.19 8.18
N VAL A 195 4.14 -4.52 8.15
CA VAL A 195 5.15 -5.39 7.52
C VAL A 195 4.47 -6.19 6.41
N TYR A 196 4.76 -5.83 5.17
CA TYR A 196 4.30 -6.56 3.99
C TYR A 196 5.20 -7.76 3.73
N ARG A 197 4.73 -8.96 4.10
CA ARG A 197 5.41 -10.21 3.78
C ARG A 197 5.01 -10.66 2.39
N SER A 198 5.76 -10.14 1.42
CA SER A 198 5.48 -10.37 0.01
C SER A 198 6.33 -11.49 -0.55
N SER A 199 5.73 -12.39 -1.33
CA SER A 199 6.44 -13.52 -1.94
C SER A 199 7.06 -13.17 -3.31
N TYR A 200 6.64 -12.06 -3.92
CA TYR A 200 7.11 -11.65 -5.25
C TYR A 200 7.62 -10.20 -5.28
N ILE A 201 6.72 -9.21 -5.25
CA ILE A 201 7.04 -7.79 -5.17
C ILE A 201 6.70 -7.25 -3.79
N ASP A 202 7.61 -6.49 -3.18
CA ASP A 202 7.33 -5.79 -1.93
C ASP A 202 6.30 -4.67 -2.17
N LEU A 203 5.18 -4.78 -1.46
CA LEU A 203 4.06 -3.85 -1.53
C LEU A 203 4.31 -2.53 -0.78
N GLY A 204 5.40 -2.43 -0.02
CA GLY A 204 5.93 -1.16 0.47
C GLY A 204 6.27 -0.24 -0.71
N PHE A 205 5.47 0.80 -0.90
CA PHE A 205 5.65 1.78 -1.97
C PHE A 205 6.51 2.94 -1.49
N ASP A 206 7.82 2.88 -1.72
CA ASP A 206 8.72 3.94 -1.24
C ASP A 206 9.66 4.55 -2.30
N MET A 207 9.99 3.83 -3.38
CA MET A 207 10.91 4.36 -4.40
C MET A 207 10.39 4.28 -5.83
N LEU A 208 9.59 3.25 -6.13
CA LEU A 208 9.14 2.98 -7.50
C LEU A 208 8.21 4.10 -8.00
N PRO A 209 8.18 4.38 -9.31
CA PRO A 209 7.12 5.19 -9.89
C PRO A 209 5.74 4.57 -9.64
N SER A 210 4.74 5.37 -9.27
CA SER A 210 3.41 4.89 -8.83
C SER A 210 2.75 3.98 -9.86
N PHE A 211 2.83 4.34 -11.14
CA PHE A 211 2.25 3.56 -12.22
C PHE A 211 2.93 2.18 -12.37
N ASP A 212 4.25 2.14 -12.35
CA ASP A 212 4.99 0.88 -12.49
C ASP A 212 4.80 -0.03 -11.28
N TRP A 213 4.78 0.54 -10.07
CA TRP A 213 4.45 -0.20 -8.86
C TRP A 213 3.05 -0.82 -8.92
N MET A 214 2.05 -0.07 -9.38
CA MET A 214 0.67 -0.55 -9.50
C MET A 214 0.57 -1.70 -10.51
N VAL A 215 1.17 -1.55 -11.70
CA VAL A 215 1.18 -2.58 -12.74
C VAL A 215 1.87 -3.85 -12.23
N LEU A 216 3.01 -3.72 -11.55
CA LEU A 216 3.75 -4.87 -11.02
C LEU A 216 3.04 -5.56 -9.86
N THR A 217 2.36 -4.78 -9.01
CA THR A 217 1.54 -5.33 -7.91
C THR A 217 0.36 -6.12 -8.46
N LEU A 218 -0.39 -5.55 -9.41
CA LEU A 218 -1.56 -6.22 -10.00
C LEU A 218 -1.16 -7.43 -10.85
N SER A 219 0.02 -7.42 -11.48
CA SER A 219 0.57 -8.59 -12.17
C SER A 219 1.25 -9.61 -11.25
N SER A 220 1.35 -9.35 -9.94
CA SER A 220 2.03 -10.26 -9.01
C SER A 220 1.26 -11.59 -8.86
N PRO A 221 1.87 -12.75 -9.16
CA PRO A 221 1.28 -14.05 -8.87
C PRO A 221 1.39 -14.41 -7.38
N GLY A 222 2.20 -13.68 -6.61
CA GLY A 222 2.45 -13.96 -5.20
C GLY A 222 1.28 -13.56 -4.32
N LEU A 223 0.91 -14.46 -3.41
CA LEU A 223 0.08 -14.13 -2.27
C LEU A 223 0.98 -13.48 -1.19
N SER A 224 0.56 -12.32 -0.70
CA SER A 224 1.24 -11.57 0.35
C SER A 224 0.41 -11.57 1.63
N THR A 225 1.08 -11.49 2.79
CA THR A 225 0.42 -11.21 4.07
C THR A 225 0.82 -9.83 4.57
N LEU A 226 -0.13 -9.15 5.20
CA LEU A 226 0.13 -7.89 5.90
C LEU A 226 0.10 -8.18 7.41
N ASP A 227 1.26 -8.07 8.05
CA ASP A 227 1.34 -8.17 9.50
C ASP A 227 1.36 -6.75 10.08
N VAL A 228 0.44 -6.48 10.98
CA VAL A 228 0.22 -5.16 11.55
C VAL A 228 0.46 -5.21 13.05
N TYR A 229 1.51 -4.51 13.48
CA TYR A 229 1.87 -4.43 14.89
C TYR A 229 1.42 -3.09 15.44
N TRP A 230 0.41 -3.13 16.29
CA TRP A 230 -0.08 -1.98 17.05
C TRP A 230 0.75 -1.85 18.32
N LEU A 231 1.53 -0.78 18.42
CA LEU A 231 2.37 -0.54 19.58
C LEU A 231 1.55 -0.03 20.77
N GLU A 232 2.14 -0.10 21.95
CA GLU A 232 1.61 0.54 23.16
C GLU A 232 1.41 2.04 22.92
N PRO A 233 0.35 2.66 23.49
CA PRO A 233 0.22 4.11 23.49
C PRO A 233 1.49 4.76 24.04
N ILE A 234 1.94 5.82 23.39
CA ILE A 234 3.06 6.63 23.84
C ILE A 234 2.48 7.99 24.16
N ASP A 235 2.65 8.44 25.41
CA ASP A 235 2.23 9.76 25.83
C ASP A 235 3.24 10.82 25.35
N PRO A 236 2.78 12.02 24.98
CA PRO A 236 3.68 13.11 24.66
C PRO A 236 4.52 13.45 25.89
N PRO A 237 5.80 13.83 25.69
CA PRO A 237 6.64 14.19 26.81
C PRO A 237 6.06 15.43 27.53
N PRO A 238 6.37 15.62 28.84
CA PRO A 238 5.83 16.70 29.64
C PRO A 238 6.13 18.08 29.02
N ALA A 239 5.15 18.98 29.04
CA ALA A 239 5.27 20.29 28.38
C ALA A 239 6.36 21.16 29.03
N GLU A 240 6.61 20.95 30.32
CA GLU A 240 7.56 21.71 31.13
C GLU A 240 9.02 21.52 30.69
N LYS A 241 9.29 20.53 29.83
CA LYS A 241 10.64 20.21 29.33
C LYS A 241 11.01 20.93 28.03
N PHE A 242 10.10 21.67 27.40
CA PHE A 242 10.30 22.28 26.08
C PHE A 242 9.91 23.76 26.09
N GLN A 243 10.60 24.57 25.28
CA GLN A 243 10.31 26.00 25.18
C GLN A 243 9.16 26.26 24.21
N THR A 244 8.98 25.39 23.21
CA THR A 244 7.92 25.50 22.20
C THR A 244 7.16 24.18 22.03
N ASP A 245 5.91 24.29 21.59
CA ASP A 245 5.10 23.12 21.23
C ASP A 245 5.67 22.36 20.02
N GLU A 246 6.37 23.04 19.12
CA GLU A 246 7.03 22.43 17.96
C GLU A 246 8.20 21.53 18.38
N GLU A 247 9.06 22.01 19.29
CA GLU A 247 10.13 21.19 19.87
C GLU A 247 9.57 19.95 20.59
N ARG A 248 8.49 20.14 21.35
CA ARG A 248 7.80 19.06 22.04
C ARG A 248 7.21 18.04 21.06
N ALA A 249 6.60 18.50 19.97
CA ALA A 249 6.04 17.64 18.93
C ALA A 249 7.14 16.86 18.19
N ASN A 250 8.27 17.50 17.90
CA ASN A 250 9.43 16.85 17.28
C ASN A 250 10.04 15.78 18.20
N ALA A 251 10.22 16.10 19.49
CA ALA A 251 10.69 15.14 20.48
C ALA A 251 9.74 13.94 20.63
N PHE A 252 8.42 14.20 20.61
CA PHE A 252 7.42 13.13 20.61
C PHE A 252 7.50 12.25 19.36
N ALA A 253 7.62 12.85 18.17
CA ALA A 253 7.79 12.12 16.92
C ALA A 253 9.05 11.25 16.91
N ASP A 254 10.16 11.74 17.47
CA ASP A 254 11.40 10.98 17.62
C ASP A 254 11.26 9.77 18.55
N ILE A 255 10.55 9.91 19.68
CA ILE A 255 10.24 8.80 20.60
C ILE A 255 9.42 7.73 19.87
N VAL A 256 8.35 8.14 19.20
CA VAL A 256 7.46 7.26 18.43
C VAL A 256 8.27 6.53 17.35
N ARG A 257 9.07 7.25 16.57
CA ARG A 257 9.93 6.70 15.51
C ARG A 257 10.91 5.66 16.03
N ASN A 258 11.63 5.97 17.10
CA ASN A 258 12.61 5.04 17.68
C ASN A 258 11.93 3.77 18.20
N ARG A 259 10.73 3.89 18.78
CA ARG A 259 9.97 2.73 19.20
C ARG A 259 9.52 1.86 18.03
N MET A 260 9.04 2.47 16.95
CA MET A 260 8.71 1.76 15.71
C MET A 260 9.92 1.05 15.11
N TRP A 261 11.08 1.71 15.14
CA TRP A 261 12.34 1.17 14.64
C TRP A 261 12.80 -0.08 15.41
N GLU A 262 12.72 -0.04 16.74
CA GLU A 262 13.02 -1.21 17.58
C GLU A 262 12.12 -2.40 17.25
N GLU A 263 10.82 -2.19 17.13
CA GLU A 263 9.88 -3.26 16.80
C GLU A 263 10.06 -3.75 15.36
N LEU A 264 10.32 -2.85 14.41
CA LEU A 264 10.60 -3.23 13.03
C LEU A 264 11.84 -4.13 12.94
N LYS A 265 12.94 -3.79 13.62
CA LYS A 265 14.16 -4.62 13.67
C LYS A 265 13.91 -6.02 14.22
N LYS A 266 13.01 -6.16 15.20
CA LYS A 266 12.64 -7.46 15.79
C LYS A 266 11.75 -8.29 14.88
N ARG A 267 10.82 -7.66 14.15
CA ARG A 267 9.73 -8.33 13.43
C ARG A 267 10.00 -8.54 11.95
N ASN A 268 10.87 -7.72 11.36
CA ASN A 268 11.28 -7.81 9.98
C ASN A 268 12.78 -8.12 9.88
N PRO A 269 13.16 -9.37 9.53
CA PRO A 269 14.56 -9.75 9.41
C PRO A 269 15.28 -9.03 8.26
N LEU A 270 14.51 -8.44 7.34
CA LEU A 270 15.03 -7.68 6.20
C LEU A 270 15.40 -6.24 6.57
N THR A 271 15.08 -5.81 7.78
CA THR A 271 15.41 -4.47 8.26
C THR A 271 16.91 -4.37 8.60
N PRO A 272 17.61 -3.31 8.15
CA PRO A 272 19.01 -3.11 8.48
C PRO A 272 19.27 -3.14 10.00
N GLN A 273 20.21 -3.99 10.42
CA GLN A 273 20.55 -4.16 11.83
C GLN A 273 21.55 -3.11 12.30
N ILE A 274 21.21 -1.84 12.11
CA ILE A 274 22.03 -0.70 12.54
C ILE A 274 21.87 -0.52 14.05
N ALA A 275 23.01 -0.39 14.75
CA ALA A 275 23.06 -0.13 16.17
C ALA A 275 22.59 1.31 16.47
N GLY A 276 21.88 1.48 17.59
CA GLY A 276 21.39 2.79 18.03
C GLY A 276 19.99 3.17 17.53
N PRO A 277 19.62 4.46 17.68
CA PRO A 277 18.30 4.98 17.33
C PRO A 277 18.05 4.93 15.81
N CYS A 278 16.80 5.18 15.42
CA CYS A 278 16.45 5.26 14.00
C CYS A 278 17.24 6.39 13.36
N PRO A 279 18.00 6.13 12.27
CA PRO A 279 18.79 7.17 11.63
C PRO A 279 17.91 8.33 11.13
N THR A 280 18.44 9.56 11.15
CA THR A 280 17.70 10.75 10.70
C THR A 280 17.42 10.76 9.20
N TRP A 281 18.17 10.00 8.40
CA TRP A 281 17.88 9.84 6.97
C TRP A 281 16.76 8.81 6.70
N TRP A 282 16.27 8.10 7.71
CA TRP A 282 15.13 7.18 7.62
C TRP A 282 13.77 7.86 7.79
N ILE A 283 13.72 9.20 7.76
CA ILE A 283 12.52 10.01 8.04
C ILE A 283 11.38 9.81 7.02
N GLY A 284 11.47 8.89 6.06
CA GLY A 284 10.50 8.82 4.95
C GLY A 284 10.44 10.13 4.18
N SER A 285 11.45 10.99 4.33
CA SER A 285 11.48 12.32 3.75
C SER A 285 11.52 12.21 2.23
N VAL A 286 10.64 12.96 1.57
CA VAL A 286 10.62 13.11 0.11
C VAL A 286 12.00 13.57 -0.39
N SER A 287 12.75 14.34 0.40
CA SER A 287 14.11 14.78 0.04
C SER A 287 15.11 13.63 -0.02
N VAL A 288 15.08 12.71 0.95
CA VAL A 288 15.99 11.55 0.97
C VAL A 288 15.59 10.54 -0.10
N ARG A 289 14.29 10.33 -0.33
CA ARG A 289 13.79 9.52 -1.46
C ARG A 289 14.27 10.09 -2.80
N ARG A 290 14.22 11.41 -2.95
CA ARG A 290 14.72 12.10 -4.14
C ARG A 290 16.23 11.90 -4.30
N GLU A 291 16.98 12.08 -3.22
CA GLU A 291 18.43 11.94 -3.21
C GLU A 291 18.85 10.53 -3.65
N ILE A 292 18.27 9.49 -3.07
CA ILE A 292 18.65 8.12 -3.43
C ILE A 292 18.31 7.77 -4.88
N VAL A 293 17.13 8.18 -5.37
CA VAL A 293 16.75 7.91 -6.76
C VAL A 293 17.73 8.62 -7.69
N GLN A 294 18.08 9.86 -7.40
CA GLN A 294 19.08 10.60 -8.17
C GLN A 294 20.43 9.88 -8.17
N THR A 295 20.95 9.51 -7.00
CA THR A 295 22.22 8.78 -6.87
C THR A 295 22.21 7.47 -7.66
N LEU A 296 21.13 6.68 -7.55
CA LEU A 296 20.99 5.43 -8.32
C LEU A 296 21.04 5.67 -9.83
N MET A 297 20.37 6.71 -10.33
CA MET A 297 20.35 7.03 -11.75
C MET A 297 21.71 7.54 -12.23
N GLU A 298 22.34 8.46 -11.49
CA GLU A 298 23.66 9.02 -11.81
C GLU A 298 24.74 7.94 -11.87
N ARG A 299 24.77 7.02 -10.90
CA ARG A 299 25.71 5.88 -10.88
C ARG A 299 25.54 4.94 -12.07
N GLN A 300 24.38 4.96 -12.72
CA GLN A 300 24.06 4.18 -13.92
C GLN A 300 24.19 4.99 -15.22
N GLY A 301 24.64 6.26 -15.15
CA GLY A 301 24.72 7.15 -16.30
C GLY A 301 23.36 7.55 -16.87
N LEU A 302 22.29 7.45 -16.08
CA LEU A 302 20.93 7.79 -16.47
C LEU A 302 20.58 9.20 -16.00
N CYS A 303 19.98 10.00 -16.88
CA CYS A 303 19.43 11.28 -16.50
C CYS A 303 18.06 11.07 -15.84
N TRP A 304 17.96 11.44 -14.56
CA TRP A 304 16.66 11.45 -13.89
C TRP A 304 15.91 12.73 -14.27
N LYS A 305 14.84 12.57 -15.06
CA LYS A 305 13.90 13.65 -15.32
C LYS A 305 12.96 13.74 -14.11
N THR A 306 12.97 14.88 -13.42
CA THR A 306 11.90 15.25 -12.50
C THR A 306 10.62 15.40 -13.32
N GLU A 307 9.75 14.39 -13.24
CA GLU A 307 8.32 14.53 -13.54
C GLU A 307 7.59 15.15 -12.34
#